data_AF-A0A816JCB0-F1
#
_entry.id   AF-A0A816JCB0-F1
#
_cell.length_a   1.000
_cell.length_b   1.000
_cell.length_c   1.000
_cell.angle_alpha   90.00
_cell.angle_beta   90.00
_cell.angle_gamma   90.00
#
_symmetry.space_group_name_H-M   'P 1'
#
loop_
_entity.id
_entity.type
_entity.pdbx_description
1 polymer ?
#
loop_
_entity_poly.entity_id
_entity_poly.type
_entity_poly.pdbx_seq_one_letter_code
_entity_poly.pdbx_strand_id
1 'polypeptide(L)'
;MDFDFAHHALTEALIEARAKKKKEARELSPSKEAYRSVWRKRSVSTAPVFSPSEQTSTSSPLSLSLCFSSPTTSKASPRRIPQSCSKVLDAPNILDDFYLNLLDWGSRNVLAIALGHTLCLWDASTGSVSEFMTIEEDQGPITSISWAPDGSHVALGLNNSQVQLWDSSSIRMIRTLNGVHHSRVGSLAWNNHILTTGGMDGNIINIDVRIRSHVVGTYRGHTGEICGLKWSGSGMQLASGGNDNVVHDGIFFFCVLRWLHRLEEHTSAVKALAWCPSNRICLQLVVVEQMGRSSSGTLTPELA
;
A
#
# COMPACT_ATOMS: atom_id res chain seq x y z
N MET A 1 -13.11 -29.31 45.17
CA MET A 1 -12.15 -28.57 44.32
C MET A 1 -12.90 -27.41 43.73
N ASP A 2 -12.45 -26.19 43.97
CA ASP A 2 -13.20 -24.99 43.62
C ASP A 2 -12.86 -24.57 42.18
N PHE A 3 -13.74 -24.92 41.24
CA PHE A 3 -13.48 -24.78 39.79
C PHE A 3 -13.45 -23.32 39.34
N ASP A 4 -14.14 -22.43 40.07
CA ASP A 4 -14.21 -21.00 39.77
C ASP A 4 -12.87 -20.30 40.05
N PHE A 5 -12.17 -20.73 41.11
CA PHE A 5 -10.83 -20.22 41.41
C PHE A 5 -9.81 -20.63 40.33
N ALA A 6 -9.88 -21.87 39.84
CA ALA A 6 -9.01 -22.35 38.77
C ALA A 6 -9.28 -21.62 37.45
N HIS A 7 -10.55 -21.32 37.14
CA HIS A 7 -10.92 -20.55 35.96
C HIS A 7 -10.44 -19.09 36.04
N HIS A 8 -10.58 -18.45 37.21
CA HIS A 8 -10.08 -17.10 37.43
C HIS A 8 -8.56 -17.01 37.34
N ALA A 9 -7.83 -17.95 37.96
CA ALA A 9 -6.37 -17.99 37.92
C ALA A 9 -5.83 -18.20 36.48
N LEU A 10 -6.49 -19.02 35.67
CA LEU A 10 -6.13 -19.24 34.26
C LEU A 10 -6.44 -18.01 33.38
N THR A 11 -7.56 -17.33 33.64
CA THR A 11 -7.96 -16.15 32.87
C THR A 11 -7.08 -14.95 33.20
N GLU A 12 -6.71 -14.72 34.46
CA GLU A 12 -5.74 -13.68 34.83
C GLU A 12 -4.36 -13.95 34.23
N ALA A 13 -3.85 -15.19 34.30
CA ALA A 13 -2.57 -15.55 33.69
C ALA A 13 -2.57 -15.32 32.16
N LEU A 14 -3.69 -15.58 31.48
CA LEU A 14 -3.85 -15.31 30.05
C LEU A 14 -3.93 -13.81 29.72
N ILE A 15 -4.55 -13.02 30.60
CA ILE A 15 -4.63 -11.56 30.47
C ILE A 15 -3.25 -10.93 30.68
N GLU A 16 -2.50 -11.37 31.69
CA GLU A 16 -1.13 -10.92 31.94
C GLU A 16 -0.17 -11.35 30.83
N ALA A 17 -0.29 -12.57 30.31
CA ALA A 17 0.49 -13.04 29.16
C ALA A 17 0.20 -12.22 27.89
N ARG A 18 -1.08 -11.87 27.64
CA ARG A 18 -1.47 -10.98 26.54
C ARG A 18 -0.97 -9.55 26.75
N ALA A 19 -0.99 -9.05 27.99
CA ALA A 19 -0.46 -7.72 28.33
C ALA A 19 1.06 -7.65 28.15
N LYS A 20 1.79 -8.72 28.53
CA LYS A 20 3.24 -8.86 28.34
C LYS A 20 3.60 -8.96 26.86
N LYS A 21 2.86 -9.76 26.08
CA LYS A 21 3.00 -9.84 24.61
C LYS A 21 2.70 -8.51 23.91
N LYS A 22 1.75 -7.72 24.43
CA LYS A 22 1.43 -6.37 23.94
C LYS A 22 2.47 -5.32 24.37
N LYS A 23 3.21 -5.56 25.45
CA LYS A 23 4.33 -4.73 25.93
C LYS A 23 5.62 -5.03 25.16
N GLU A 24 5.89 -6.30 24.84
CA GLU A 24 6.98 -6.72 23.95
C GLU A 24 6.72 -6.30 22.49
N ALA A 25 5.48 -6.36 21.99
CA ALA A 25 5.11 -5.77 20.70
C ALA A 25 5.10 -4.23 20.67
N ARG A 26 5.24 -3.57 21.84
CA ARG A 26 5.44 -2.11 21.95
C ARG A 26 6.92 -1.72 21.90
N GLU A 27 7.85 -2.66 22.05
CA GLU A 27 9.24 -2.44 21.67
C GLU A 27 9.30 -2.32 20.14
N LEU A 28 10.02 -1.32 19.66
CA LEU A 28 9.97 -0.92 18.26
C LEU A 28 10.54 -2.03 17.38
N SER A 29 9.86 -2.35 16.27
CA SER A 29 10.44 -3.23 15.26
C SER A 29 11.76 -2.62 14.75
N PRO A 30 12.79 -3.44 14.47
CA PRO A 30 14.07 -2.96 13.95
C PRO A 30 13.92 -2.07 12.71
N SER A 31 12.92 -2.36 11.86
CA SER A 31 12.52 -1.57 10.70
C SER A 31 12.03 -0.16 11.05
N LYS A 32 11.28 0.00 12.14
CA LYS A 32 10.79 1.31 12.62
C LYS A 32 11.91 2.15 13.24
N GLU A 33 12.89 1.52 13.88
CA GLU A 33 14.09 2.19 14.39
C GLU A 33 15.03 2.61 13.28
N ALA A 34 15.25 1.74 12.28
CA ALA A 34 16.00 2.05 11.07
C ALA A 34 15.40 3.26 10.35
N TYR A 35 14.08 3.26 10.11
CA TYR A 35 13.37 4.39 9.51
C TYR A 35 13.52 5.69 10.31
N ARG A 36 13.35 5.63 11.64
CA ARG A 36 13.54 6.80 12.53
C ARG A 36 14.97 7.31 12.52
N SER A 37 15.96 6.43 12.43
CA SER A 37 17.38 6.81 12.37
C SER A 37 17.72 7.53 11.07
N VAL A 38 17.17 7.08 9.94
CA VAL A 38 17.31 7.73 8.62
C VAL A 38 16.63 9.10 8.62
N TRP A 39 15.42 9.18 9.17
CA TRP A 39 14.71 10.46 9.34
C TRP A 39 15.49 11.46 10.18
N ARG A 40 16.06 11.01 11.31
CA ARG A 40 16.84 11.86 12.20
C ARG A 40 18.14 12.35 11.57
N LYS A 41 18.76 11.55 10.69
CA LYS A 41 19.95 11.95 9.91
C LYS A 41 19.60 12.95 8.81
N ARG A 42 18.44 12.82 8.15
CA ARG A 42 17.98 13.75 7.09
C ARG A 42 17.43 15.06 7.64
N SER A 43 16.79 15.09 8.80
CA SER A 43 16.20 16.31 9.39
C SER A 43 17.24 17.32 9.89
N VAL A 44 18.51 16.92 10.01
CA VAL A 44 19.60 17.81 10.46
C VAL A 44 20.24 18.55 9.27
N SER A 45 19.89 18.23 8.02
CA SER A 45 20.52 18.81 6.81
C SER A 45 19.71 19.92 6.11
N THR A 46 18.59 20.39 6.66
CA THR A 46 17.86 21.53 6.09
C THR A 46 18.00 22.77 6.96
N ALA A 47 19.22 23.31 7.02
CA ALA A 47 19.38 24.74 7.27
C ALA A 47 19.05 25.49 5.96
N PRO A 48 18.32 26.61 6.00
CA PRO A 48 18.06 27.39 4.80
C PRO A 48 19.36 28.06 4.33
N VAL A 49 19.94 27.58 3.23
CA VAL A 49 20.98 28.30 2.50
C VAL A 49 20.28 29.37 1.66
N PHE A 50 20.06 30.53 2.26
CA PHE A 50 19.89 31.78 1.53
C PHE A 50 21.07 32.68 1.89
N SER A 51 22.07 32.69 1.02
CA SER A 51 23.11 33.72 0.99
C SER A 51 22.71 34.74 -0.07
N PRO A 52 22.38 35.99 0.28
CA PRO A 52 22.30 37.08 -0.69
C PRO A 52 23.71 37.43 -1.17
N SER A 53 23.90 37.47 -2.48
CA SER A 53 25.12 37.98 -3.12
C SER A 53 25.28 39.47 -2.83
N GLU A 54 26.36 39.85 -2.14
CA GLU A 54 26.76 41.26 -2.02
C GLU A 54 27.33 41.74 -3.37
N GLN A 55 26.59 42.63 -4.03
CA GLN A 55 27.16 43.61 -4.94
C GLN A 55 27.09 44.97 -4.25
N THR A 56 28.25 45.55 -4.01
CA THR A 56 28.44 46.88 -3.45
C THR A 56 28.21 47.95 -4.52
N SER A 57 27.26 48.87 -4.29
CA SER A 57 27.46 50.32 -4.48
C SER A 57 26.19 51.14 -4.16
N THR A 58 26.28 51.87 -3.04
CA THR A 58 25.87 53.27 -2.82
C THR A 58 24.58 53.82 -3.46
N SER A 59 23.53 54.01 -2.66
CA SER A 59 22.86 55.32 -2.45
C SER A 59 21.85 55.25 -1.29
N SER A 60 21.67 56.39 -0.62
CA SER A 60 21.07 56.68 0.70
C SER A 60 19.58 56.31 0.93
N PRO A 61 19.12 56.21 2.20
CA PRO A 61 17.87 55.58 2.57
C PRO A 61 16.69 56.57 2.61
N LEU A 62 15.53 56.13 2.10
CA LEU A 62 14.22 56.68 2.47
C LEU A 62 13.56 55.69 3.42
N SER A 63 13.32 56.14 4.65
CA SER A 63 12.73 55.35 5.72
C SER A 63 11.23 55.14 5.48
N LEU A 64 10.85 53.94 5.07
CA LEU A 64 9.49 53.44 5.25
C LEU A 64 9.47 52.56 6.51
N SER A 65 8.92 53.12 7.59
CA SER A 65 8.67 52.43 8.84
C SER A 65 7.64 51.31 8.63
N LEU A 66 8.10 50.12 8.25
CA LEU A 66 7.32 48.90 8.36
C LEU A 66 7.17 48.59 9.85
N CYS A 67 5.96 48.79 10.37
CA CYS A 67 5.58 48.29 11.69
C CYS A 67 5.67 46.75 11.66
N PHE A 68 6.82 46.22 12.06
CA PHE A 68 6.95 44.81 12.39
C PHE A 68 6.16 44.56 13.66
N SER A 69 4.94 44.07 13.50
CA SER A 69 4.22 43.41 14.59
C SER A 69 5.07 42.20 15.00
N SER A 70 5.60 42.24 16.22
CA SER A 70 6.34 41.13 16.80
C SER A 70 5.50 39.86 16.68
N PRO A 71 6.01 38.75 16.13
CA PRO A 71 5.25 37.51 16.08
C PRO A 71 5.00 37.07 17.53
N THR A 72 3.75 37.18 17.98
CA THR A 72 3.33 36.59 19.24
C THR A 72 3.55 35.09 19.15
N THR A 73 4.49 34.57 19.93
CA THR A 73 4.75 33.13 20.04
C THR A 73 3.61 32.47 20.83
N SER A 74 2.42 32.38 20.25
CA SER A 74 1.39 31.50 20.79
C SER A 74 1.84 30.08 20.51
N LYS A 75 2.23 29.34 21.55
CA LYS A 75 2.52 27.91 21.46
C LYS A 75 1.27 27.22 20.90
N ALA A 76 1.30 26.83 19.63
CA ALA A 76 0.20 26.11 19.02
C ALA A 76 -0.05 24.83 19.81
N SER A 77 -1.28 24.64 20.30
CA SER A 77 -1.64 23.40 20.96
C SER A 77 -1.50 22.24 19.96
N PRO A 78 -0.97 21.08 20.39
CA PRO A 78 -0.77 19.95 19.50
C PRO A 78 -2.11 19.50 18.92
N ARG A 79 -2.15 19.27 17.61
CA ARG A 79 -3.34 18.76 16.91
C ARG A 79 -3.80 17.45 17.56
N ARG A 80 -5.06 17.39 18.01
CA ARG A 80 -5.67 16.16 18.55
C ARG A 80 -6.15 15.27 17.41
N ILE A 81 -5.75 14.00 17.42
CA ILE A 81 -6.20 12.98 16.47
C ILE A 81 -7.22 12.07 17.19
N PRO A 82 -8.44 11.88 16.66
CA PRO A 82 -9.40 10.93 17.21
C PRO A 82 -8.81 9.53 17.33
N GLN A 83 -9.08 8.84 18.43
CA GLN A 83 -8.60 7.47 18.67
C GLN A 83 -9.62 6.40 18.29
N SER A 84 -10.89 6.78 18.10
CA SER A 84 -11.96 5.93 17.60
C SER A 84 -12.12 6.12 16.10
N CYS A 85 -12.52 5.05 15.39
CA CYS A 85 -12.97 5.16 14.01
C CYS A 85 -14.22 6.05 13.93
N SER A 86 -14.34 6.80 12.85
CA SER A 86 -15.55 7.59 12.57
C SER A 86 -16.67 6.73 11.98
N LYS A 87 -16.31 5.63 11.30
CA LYS A 87 -17.24 4.70 10.65
C LYS A 87 -16.65 3.29 10.63
N VAL A 88 -17.51 2.30 10.78
CA VAL A 88 -17.20 0.87 10.65
C VAL A 88 -18.15 0.31 9.61
N LEU A 89 -17.61 -0.44 8.66
CA LEU A 89 -18.37 -1.15 7.64
C LEU A 89 -18.11 -2.64 7.81
N ASP A 90 -19.16 -3.45 7.76
CA ASP A 90 -19.01 -4.89 7.80
C ASP A 90 -18.53 -5.41 6.44
N ALA A 91 -17.51 -6.27 6.47
CA ALA A 91 -16.92 -6.89 5.29
C ALA A 91 -17.00 -8.42 5.43
N PRO A 92 -18.21 -9.00 5.32
CA PRO A 92 -18.37 -10.45 5.41
C PRO A 92 -17.60 -11.13 4.29
N ASN A 93 -16.96 -12.27 4.57
CA ASN A 93 -16.23 -13.06 3.57
C ASN A 93 -15.05 -12.33 2.89
N ILE A 94 -14.51 -11.26 3.49
CA ILE A 94 -13.21 -10.75 3.06
C ILE A 94 -12.15 -11.85 3.28
N LEU A 95 -11.31 -12.09 2.27
CA LEU A 95 -10.29 -13.12 2.36
C LEU A 95 -9.14 -12.66 3.26
N ASP A 96 -8.80 -13.46 4.28
CA ASP A 96 -7.67 -13.23 5.17
C ASP A 96 -6.38 -13.80 4.55
N ASP A 97 -5.96 -13.22 3.43
CA ASP A 97 -4.68 -13.52 2.76
C ASP A 97 -3.85 -12.24 2.65
N PHE A 98 -2.65 -12.30 3.25
CA PHE A 98 -1.73 -11.18 3.33
C PHE A 98 -1.36 -10.62 1.95
N TYR A 99 -1.28 -11.43 0.89
CA TYR A 99 -0.76 -11.00 -0.40
C TYR A 99 -1.80 -10.28 -1.27
N LEU A 100 -3.08 -10.36 -0.92
CA LEU A 100 -4.19 -9.86 -1.75
C LEU A 100 -4.45 -8.36 -1.57
N ASN A 101 -4.84 -7.67 -2.63
CA ASN A 101 -5.15 -6.24 -2.61
C ASN A 101 -6.65 -5.99 -2.83
N LEU A 102 -7.45 -6.28 -1.81
CA LEU A 102 -8.92 -6.44 -1.90
C LEU A 102 -9.73 -5.15 -1.72
N LEU A 103 -9.08 -3.98 -1.67
CA LEU A 103 -9.77 -2.72 -1.42
C LEU A 103 -9.08 -1.57 -2.12
N ASP A 104 -9.86 -0.71 -2.76
CA ASP A 104 -9.37 0.55 -3.32
C ASP A 104 -10.45 1.65 -3.23
N TRP A 105 -10.02 2.89 -2.97
CA TRP A 105 -10.92 4.04 -2.84
C TRP A 105 -10.77 4.94 -4.07
N GLY A 106 -11.79 4.94 -4.92
CA GLY A 106 -11.80 5.69 -6.17
C GLY A 106 -11.93 7.20 -5.98
N SER A 107 -11.50 7.95 -7.00
CA SER A 107 -11.54 9.43 -7.02
C SER A 107 -12.94 10.04 -6.92
N ARG A 108 -13.99 9.25 -7.20
CA ARG A 108 -15.40 9.63 -7.04
C ARG A 108 -15.97 9.37 -5.65
N ASN A 109 -15.10 9.17 -4.66
CA ASN A 109 -15.50 8.91 -3.29
C ASN A 109 -16.27 7.58 -3.11
N VAL A 110 -16.02 6.62 -4.01
CA VAL A 110 -16.60 5.27 -3.95
C VAL A 110 -15.50 4.28 -3.56
N LEU A 111 -15.75 3.51 -2.51
CA LEU A 111 -14.89 2.44 -2.04
C LEU A 111 -15.30 1.13 -2.73
N ALA A 112 -14.33 0.44 -3.33
CA ALA A 112 -14.53 -0.90 -3.87
C ALA A 112 -13.89 -1.93 -2.94
N ILE A 113 -14.62 -2.99 -2.61
CA ILE A 113 -14.18 -4.04 -1.68
C ILE A 113 -14.50 -5.42 -2.28
N ALA A 114 -13.49 -6.29 -2.37
CA ALA A 114 -13.66 -7.69 -2.75
C ALA A 114 -13.98 -8.54 -1.52
N LEU A 115 -15.10 -9.24 -1.59
CA LEU A 115 -15.60 -10.17 -0.59
C LEU A 115 -15.68 -11.57 -1.23
N GLY A 116 -14.54 -12.25 -1.32
CA GLY A 116 -14.41 -13.53 -2.01
C GLY A 116 -14.63 -13.39 -3.52
N HIS A 117 -15.80 -13.80 -4.00
CA HIS A 117 -16.18 -13.76 -5.41
C HIS A 117 -16.94 -12.48 -5.79
N THR A 118 -17.38 -11.72 -4.80
CA THR A 118 -18.26 -10.57 -4.99
C THR A 118 -17.48 -9.26 -4.86
N LEU A 119 -17.76 -8.29 -5.73
CA LEU A 119 -17.29 -6.92 -5.59
C LEU A 119 -18.44 -6.07 -5.06
N CYS A 120 -18.22 -5.42 -3.92
CA CYS A 120 -19.15 -4.45 -3.35
C CYS A 120 -18.62 -3.03 -3.53
N LEU A 121 -19.51 -2.10 -3.83
CA LEU A 121 -19.22 -0.68 -3.86
C LEU A 121 -19.93 0.01 -2.69
N TRP A 122 -19.23 0.92 -2.04
CA TRP A 122 -19.77 1.80 -1.02
C TRP A 122 -19.48 3.25 -1.38
N ASP A 123 -20.53 4.04 -1.59
CA ASP A 123 -20.41 5.48 -1.84
C ASP A 123 -20.35 6.23 -0.51
N ALA A 124 -19.23 6.88 -0.23
CA ALA A 124 -19.03 7.59 1.02
C ALA A 124 -19.84 8.89 1.14
N SER A 125 -20.35 9.41 0.02
CA SER A 125 -21.14 10.64 -0.06
C SER A 125 -22.59 10.40 0.33
N THR A 126 -23.17 9.30 -0.16
CA THR A 126 -24.56 8.89 0.10
C THR A 126 -24.68 7.88 1.24
N GLY A 127 -23.61 7.13 1.52
CA GLY A 127 -23.59 6.00 2.45
C GLY A 127 -24.18 4.72 1.87
N SER A 128 -24.54 4.69 0.59
CA SER A 128 -25.17 3.53 -0.06
C SER A 128 -24.17 2.41 -0.31
N VAL A 129 -24.63 1.17 -0.13
CA VAL A 129 -23.89 -0.06 -0.47
C VAL A 129 -24.60 -0.74 -1.62
N SER A 130 -23.85 -1.18 -2.63
CA SER A 130 -24.37 -1.97 -3.74
C SER A 130 -23.44 -3.14 -4.05
N GLU A 131 -24.01 -4.32 -4.22
CA GLU A 131 -23.31 -5.41 -4.90
C GLU A 131 -23.14 -5.03 -6.37
N PHE A 132 -21.89 -4.93 -6.81
CA PHE A 132 -21.56 -4.46 -8.15
C PHE A 132 -21.52 -5.59 -9.16
N MET A 133 -20.89 -6.70 -8.79
CA MET A 133 -20.85 -7.92 -9.58
C MET A 133 -20.46 -9.12 -8.73
N THR A 134 -20.68 -10.32 -9.29
CA THR A 134 -20.27 -11.60 -8.74
C THR A 134 -19.49 -12.37 -9.81
N ILE A 135 -18.29 -12.85 -9.47
CA ILE A 135 -17.50 -13.72 -10.33
C ILE A 135 -17.98 -15.15 -10.17
N GLU A 136 -18.07 -15.90 -11.25
CA GLU A 136 -18.41 -17.32 -11.23
C GLU A 136 -17.42 -18.11 -10.33
N GLU A 137 -17.91 -19.13 -9.63
CA GLU A 137 -17.12 -19.86 -8.63
C GLU A 137 -15.86 -20.52 -9.21
N ASP A 138 -15.93 -20.96 -10.47
CA ASP A 138 -14.83 -21.58 -11.22
C ASP A 138 -13.78 -20.56 -11.69
N GLN A 139 -14.12 -19.27 -11.72
CA GLN A 139 -13.22 -18.19 -12.14
C GLN A 139 -12.55 -17.48 -10.94
N GLY A 140 -13.19 -17.49 -9.77
CA GLY A 140 -12.77 -16.71 -8.60
C GLY A 140 -11.83 -17.44 -7.64
N PRO A 141 -11.51 -16.82 -6.47
CA PRO A 141 -11.97 -15.51 -5.98
C PRO A 141 -11.23 -14.31 -6.60
N ILE A 142 -11.69 -13.08 -6.26
CA ILE A 142 -11.01 -11.81 -6.58
C ILE A 142 -9.78 -11.67 -5.69
N THR A 143 -8.62 -11.39 -6.28
CA THR A 143 -7.32 -11.30 -5.58
C THR A 143 -6.75 -9.89 -5.56
N SER A 144 -7.20 -9.01 -6.45
CA SER A 144 -6.83 -7.59 -6.42
C SER A 144 -7.87 -6.69 -7.08
N ILE A 145 -7.96 -5.44 -6.61
CA ILE A 145 -8.81 -4.39 -7.16
C ILE A 145 -7.99 -3.12 -7.33
N SER A 146 -8.21 -2.40 -8.44
CA SER A 146 -7.75 -1.01 -8.52
C SER A 146 -8.65 -0.14 -9.40
N TRP A 147 -9.02 1.03 -8.87
CA TRP A 147 -9.70 2.08 -9.60
C TRP A 147 -8.76 2.73 -10.61
N ALA A 148 -9.25 2.89 -11.83
CA ALA A 148 -8.60 3.74 -12.81
C ALA A 148 -8.64 5.21 -12.35
N PRO A 149 -7.67 6.05 -12.77
CA PRO A 149 -7.61 7.45 -12.38
C PRO A 149 -8.86 8.27 -12.74
N ASP A 150 -9.60 7.85 -13.76
CA ASP A 150 -10.85 8.48 -14.17
C ASP A 150 -12.02 8.28 -13.19
N GLY A 151 -11.91 7.32 -12.27
CA GLY A 151 -12.95 6.94 -11.31
C GLY A 151 -14.18 6.27 -11.93
N SER A 152 -14.17 5.98 -13.24
CA SER A 152 -15.21 5.23 -13.96
C SER A 152 -14.87 3.76 -14.10
N HIS A 153 -13.59 3.42 -14.20
CA HIS A 153 -13.19 2.06 -14.51
C HIS A 153 -12.56 1.38 -13.31
N VAL A 154 -12.82 0.08 -13.17
CA VAL A 154 -12.22 -0.78 -12.14
C VAL A 154 -11.53 -1.94 -12.83
N ALA A 155 -10.28 -2.20 -12.44
CA ALA A 155 -9.59 -3.43 -12.78
C ALA A 155 -9.72 -4.43 -11.63
N LEU A 156 -9.97 -5.70 -11.97
CA LEU A 156 -10.02 -6.83 -11.06
C LEU A 156 -8.99 -7.87 -11.48
N GLY A 157 -8.15 -8.30 -10.55
CA GLY A 157 -7.30 -9.47 -10.71
C GLY A 157 -7.95 -10.67 -10.04
N LEU A 158 -7.91 -11.82 -10.70
CA LEU A 158 -8.55 -13.05 -10.24
C LEU A 158 -7.54 -14.14 -9.89
N ASN A 159 -8.00 -15.08 -9.06
CA ASN A 159 -7.20 -16.24 -8.65
C ASN A 159 -6.87 -17.17 -9.82
N ASN A 160 -7.75 -17.25 -10.82
CA ASN A 160 -7.57 -18.04 -12.04
C ASN A 160 -6.62 -17.40 -13.08
N SER A 161 -5.81 -16.40 -12.70
CA SER A 161 -4.87 -15.61 -13.53
C SER A 161 -5.47 -14.59 -14.49
N GLN A 162 -6.79 -14.44 -14.56
CA GLN A 162 -7.42 -13.44 -15.41
C GLN A 162 -7.38 -12.05 -14.78
N VAL A 163 -7.41 -11.03 -15.65
CA VAL A 163 -7.65 -9.63 -15.25
C VAL A 163 -8.87 -9.12 -15.99
N GLN A 164 -9.86 -8.60 -15.28
CA GLN A 164 -11.08 -8.05 -15.85
C GLN A 164 -11.09 -6.52 -15.72
N LEU A 165 -11.62 -5.85 -16.75
CA LEU A 165 -11.88 -4.42 -16.76
C LEU A 165 -13.38 -4.18 -16.79
N TRP A 166 -13.85 -3.33 -15.88
CA TRP A 166 -15.25 -3.03 -15.69
C TRP A 166 -15.52 -1.52 -15.78
N ASP A 167 -16.65 -1.16 -16.37
CA ASP A 167 -17.22 0.19 -16.30
C ASP A 167 -18.19 0.26 -15.12
N SER A 168 -17.89 1.11 -14.14
CA SER A 168 -18.70 1.29 -12.95
C SER A 168 -20.02 2.01 -13.22
N SER A 169 -20.09 2.82 -14.28
CA SER A 169 -21.27 3.63 -14.60
C SER A 169 -22.34 2.81 -15.29
N SER A 170 -21.93 1.91 -16.20
CA SER A 170 -22.85 1.02 -16.91
C SER A 170 -23.00 -0.36 -16.25
N ILE A 171 -22.20 -0.66 -15.23
CA ILE A 171 -22.14 -1.96 -14.52
C ILE A 171 -21.92 -3.08 -15.55
N ARG A 172 -20.87 -2.93 -16.37
CA ARG A 172 -20.56 -3.87 -17.45
C ARG A 172 -19.09 -4.21 -17.48
N MET A 173 -18.82 -5.49 -17.73
CA MET A 173 -17.48 -5.95 -18.06
C MET A 173 -17.13 -5.46 -19.47
N ILE A 174 -16.05 -4.70 -19.58
CA ILE A 174 -15.53 -4.19 -20.85
C ILE A 174 -14.67 -5.26 -21.53
N ARG A 175 -13.82 -5.93 -20.75
CA ARG A 175 -12.83 -6.87 -21.28
C ARG A 175 -12.33 -7.83 -20.21
N THR A 176 -12.07 -9.06 -20.63
CA THR A 176 -11.25 -10.03 -19.90
C THR A 176 -9.90 -10.20 -20.59
N LEU A 177 -8.82 -10.08 -19.82
CA LEU A 177 -7.43 -10.22 -20.24
C LEU A 177 -6.94 -11.61 -19.84
N ASN A 178 -6.91 -12.51 -20.82
CA ASN A 178 -6.49 -13.90 -20.65
C ASN A 178 -5.03 -14.09 -21.05
N GLY A 179 -4.34 -15.02 -20.37
CA GLY A 179 -2.97 -15.41 -20.71
C GLY A 179 -1.91 -14.34 -20.41
N VAL A 180 -2.27 -13.30 -19.65
CA VAL A 180 -1.32 -12.30 -19.16
C VAL A 180 -0.45 -12.91 -18.07
N HIS A 181 -1.06 -13.59 -17.08
CA HIS A 181 -0.36 -14.31 -16.03
C HIS A 181 -0.62 -15.82 -16.12
N HIS A 182 0.21 -16.60 -15.43
CA HIS A 182 0.06 -18.06 -15.30
C HIS A 182 -0.40 -18.49 -13.89
N SER A 183 -0.61 -17.51 -13.00
CA SER A 183 -1.07 -17.71 -11.63
C SER A 183 -1.87 -16.48 -11.19
N ARG A 184 -2.40 -16.48 -9.97
CA ARG A 184 -3.26 -15.41 -9.46
C ARG A 184 -2.64 -14.03 -9.60
N VAL A 185 -3.49 -13.02 -9.84
CA VAL A 185 -3.06 -11.62 -9.98
C VAL A 185 -3.26 -10.89 -8.65
N GLY A 186 -2.18 -10.80 -7.86
CA GLY A 186 -2.22 -10.29 -6.48
C GLY A 186 -2.15 -8.78 -6.37
N SER A 187 -1.68 -8.06 -7.39
CA SER A 187 -1.52 -6.61 -7.34
C SER A 187 -1.80 -5.92 -8.68
N LEU A 188 -2.37 -4.70 -8.58
CA LEU A 188 -2.74 -3.86 -9.71
C LEU A 188 -2.34 -2.41 -9.41
N ALA A 189 -1.87 -1.70 -10.44
CA ALA A 189 -1.58 -0.27 -10.33
C ALA A 189 -1.80 0.43 -11.67
N TRP A 190 -2.51 1.55 -11.64
CA TRP A 190 -2.76 2.36 -12.83
C TRP A 190 -1.74 3.49 -13.01
N ASN A 191 -1.40 3.74 -14.27
CA ASN A 191 -0.70 4.93 -14.75
C ASN A 191 -1.42 5.44 -16.00
N ASN A 192 -2.39 6.33 -15.81
CA ASN A 192 -3.31 6.79 -16.85
C ASN A 192 -4.01 5.61 -17.54
N HIS A 193 -3.66 5.32 -18.80
CA HIS A 193 -4.23 4.24 -19.61
C HIS A 193 -3.41 2.93 -19.53
N ILE A 194 -2.27 2.95 -18.83
CA ILE A 194 -1.48 1.75 -18.58
C ILE A 194 -1.96 1.14 -17.27
N LEU A 195 -2.47 -0.08 -17.34
CA LEU A 195 -2.67 -0.93 -16.19
C LEU A 195 -1.44 -1.81 -16.02
N THR A 196 -0.78 -1.73 -14.87
CA THR A 196 0.29 -2.67 -14.51
C THR A 196 -0.26 -3.73 -13.57
N THR A 197 0.04 -4.99 -13.89
CA THR A 197 -0.43 -6.16 -13.15
C THR A 197 0.76 -6.92 -12.58
N GLY A 198 0.65 -7.37 -11.32
CA GLY A 198 1.65 -8.19 -10.63
C GLY A 198 1.05 -9.54 -10.24
N GLY A 199 1.68 -10.61 -10.71
CA GLY A 199 1.21 -11.97 -10.49
C GLY A 199 1.97 -12.72 -9.41
N MET A 200 1.38 -13.82 -8.95
CA MET A 200 2.05 -14.84 -8.15
C MET A 200 3.15 -15.57 -8.93
N ASP A 201 3.12 -15.48 -10.26
CA ASP A 201 4.17 -15.97 -11.16
C ASP A 201 5.43 -15.09 -11.21
N GLY A 202 5.51 -14.04 -10.38
CA GLY A 202 6.65 -13.12 -10.29
C GLY A 202 6.80 -12.18 -11.49
N ASN A 203 5.84 -12.20 -12.42
CA ASN A 203 5.84 -11.32 -13.59
C ASN A 203 5.11 -10.00 -13.26
N ILE A 204 5.66 -8.90 -13.78
CA ILE A 204 5.02 -7.59 -13.83
C ILE A 204 4.71 -7.29 -15.29
N ILE A 205 3.46 -6.95 -15.60
CA ILE A 205 3.03 -6.76 -16.98
C ILE A 205 2.34 -5.42 -17.14
N ASN A 206 2.82 -4.62 -18.10
CA ASN A 206 2.18 -3.38 -18.49
C ASN A 206 1.20 -3.63 -19.62
N ILE A 207 -0.02 -3.13 -19.44
CA ILE A 207 -1.14 -3.34 -20.32
C ILE A 207 -1.68 -1.97 -20.76
N ASP A 208 -1.59 -1.64 -22.05
CA ASP A 208 -2.33 -0.50 -22.61
C ASP A 208 -3.76 -0.96 -22.90
N VAL A 209 -4.70 -0.46 -22.09
CA VAL A 209 -6.11 -0.90 -22.14
C VAL A 209 -6.85 -0.44 -23.40
N ARG A 210 -6.28 0.50 -24.17
CA ARG A 210 -6.92 1.10 -25.35
C ARG A 210 -6.72 0.28 -26.62
N ILE A 211 -5.68 -0.54 -26.67
CA ILE A 211 -5.30 -1.31 -27.86
C ILE A 211 -5.72 -2.78 -27.74
N ARG A 212 -5.82 -3.49 -28.86
CA ARG A 212 -6.21 -4.91 -28.88
C ARG A 212 -5.07 -5.83 -28.43
N SER A 213 -3.88 -5.62 -28.97
CA SER A 213 -2.64 -6.24 -28.51
C SER A 213 -2.13 -5.48 -27.28
N HIS A 214 -2.77 -5.75 -26.15
CA HIS A 214 -2.74 -4.90 -24.97
C HIS A 214 -1.45 -5.00 -24.15
N VAL A 215 -0.72 -6.13 -24.22
CA VAL A 215 0.56 -6.27 -23.51
C VAL A 215 1.63 -5.42 -24.19
N VAL A 216 2.13 -4.41 -23.49
CA VAL A 216 3.16 -3.48 -24.00
C VAL A 216 4.51 -3.65 -23.30
N GLY A 217 4.58 -4.46 -22.25
CA GLY A 217 5.85 -4.83 -21.61
C GLY A 217 5.66 -5.92 -20.56
N THR A 218 6.62 -6.84 -20.48
CA THR A 218 6.66 -7.92 -19.49
C THR A 218 8.00 -7.89 -18.80
N TYR A 219 7.99 -7.90 -17.47
CA TYR A 219 9.18 -7.74 -16.65
C TYR A 219 9.23 -8.86 -15.60
N ARG A 220 10.35 -9.57 -15.56
CA ARG A 220 10.67 -10.54 -14.51
C ARG A 220 11.63 -9.89 -13.52
N GLY A 221 11.09 -9.48 -12.38
CA GLY A 221 11.86 -8.89 -11.29
C GLY A 221 11.87 -9.74 -10.03
N HIS A 222 10.78 -10.46 -9.77
CA HIS A 222 10.57 -11.16 -8.52
C HIS A 222 10.58 -12.68 -8.69
N THR A 223 11.04 -13.40 -7.68
CA THR A 223 10.97 -14.87 -7.62
C THR A 223 9.74 -15.36 -6.86
N GLY A 224 9.10 -14.48 -6.08
CA GLY A 224 7.85 -14.73 -5.36
C GLY A 224 6.70 -13.85 -5.85
N GLU A 225 5.55 -14.00 -5.19
CA GLU A 225 4.35 -13.22 -5.51
C GLU A 225 4.56 -11.73 -5.32
N ILE A 226 4.13 -10.96 -6.33
CA ILE A 226 4.16 -9.50 -6.27
C ILE A 226 2.91 -9.02 -5.53
N CYS A 227 3.11 -8.66 -4.27
CA CYS A 227 2.04 -8.19 -3.39
C CYS A 227 2.01 -6.67 -3.24
N GLY A 228 3.12 -5.99 -3.51
CA GLY A 228 3.21 -4.53 -3.58
C GLY A 228 3.43 -4.05 -5.00
N LEU A 229 2.60 -3.12 -5.48
CA LEU A 229 2.76 -2.50 -6.80
C LEU A 229 2.18 -1.08 -6.77
N LYS A 230 3.00 -0.06 -7.03
CA LYS A 230 2.57 1.35 -7.03
C LYS A 230 3.33 2.22 -8.02
N TRP A 231 2.58 2.92 -8.86
CA TRP A 231 3.08 4.03 -9.67
C TRP A 231 3.28 5.29 -8.84
N SER A 232 4.31 6.06 -9.17
CA SER A 232 4.50 7.40 -8.63
C SER A 232 3.46 8.35 -9.20
N GLY A 233 3.13 9.43 -8.47
CA GLY A 233 2.15 10.42 -8.92
C GLY A 233 2.55 11.17 -10.20
N SER A 234 3.83 11.12 -10.59
CA SER A 234 4.29 11.65 -11.89
C SER A 234 4.12 10.67 -13.05
N GLY A 235 3.82 9.39 -12.77
CA GLY A 235 3.76 8.32 -13.76
C GLY A 235 5.12 7.90 -14.32
N MET A 236 6.22 8.41 -13.76
CA MET A 236 7.58 8.13 -14.24
C MET A 236 8.28 6.99 -13.51
N GLN A 237 7.79 6.57 -12.34
CA GLN A 237 8.42 5.52 -11.56
C GLN A 237 7.39 4.47 -11.14
N LEU A 238 7.82 3.22 -11.14
CA LEU A 238 7.05 2.08 -10.65
C LEU A 238 7.87 1.40 -9.55
N ALA A 239 7.25 1.27 -8.38
CA ALA A 239 7.78 0.44 -7.30
C ALA A 239 7.02 -0.88 -7.27
N SER A 240 7.75 -1.99 -7.15
CA SER A 240 7.20 -3.32 -6.90
C SER A 240 7.87 -3.96 -5.69
N GLY A 241 7.09 -4.75 -4.96
CA GLY A 241 7.53 -5.45 -3.76
C GLY A 241 6.95 -6.86 -3.74
N GLY A 242 7.80 -7.82 -3.42
CA GLY A 242 7.47 -9.24 -3.54
C GLY A 242 7.53 -10.00 -2.22
N ASN A 243 7.04 -11.24 -2.26
CA ASN A 243 7.23 -12.24 -1.23
C ASN A 243 8.67 -12.82 -1.20
N ASP A 244 9.54 -12.34 -2.09
CA ASP A 244 10.97 -12.60 -2.09
C ASP A 244 11.76 -11.59 -1.24
N ASN A 245 11.05 -10.73 -0.51
CA ASN A 245 11.59 -9.66 0.33
C ASN A 245 12.36 -8.58 -0.45
N VAL A 246 12.18 -8.53 -1.77
CA VAL A 246 12.84 -7.55 -2.64
C VAL A 246 11.89 -6.41 -2.95
N VAL A 247 12.46 -5.20 -3.06
CA VAL A 247 11.80 -4.04 -3.67
C VAL A 247 12.54 -3.67 -4.94
N HIS A 248 11.82 -3.56 -6.05
CA HIS A 248 12.35 -2.93 -7.25
C HIS A 248 11.75 -1.53 -7.41
N ASP A 249 12.62 -0.58 -7.73
CA ASP A 249 12.23 0.76 -8.19
C ASP A 249 12.72 0.94 -9.61
N GLY A 250 11.78 1.12 -10.54
CA GLY A 250 12.04 1.26 -11.96
C GLY A 250 11.58 2.62 -12.48
N ILE A 251 12.36 3.17 -13.40
CA ILE A 251 11.95 4.34 -14.20
C ILE A 251 11.24 3.88 -15.46
N PHE A 252 10.11 4.49 -15.73
CA PHE A 252 9.32 4.26 -16.93
C PHE A 252 9.47 5.45 -17.87
N PHE A 253 10.06 5.21 -19.03
CA PHE A 253 10.28 6.24 -20.03
C PHE A 253 10.13 5.65 -21.43
N PHE A 254 9.50 6.38 -22.34
CA PHE A 254 9.18 5.91 -23.70
C PHE A 254 8.56 4.50 -23.74
N CYS A 255 7.61 4.23 -22.84
CA CYS A 255 6.94 2.94 -22.72
C CYS A 255 7.83 1.75 -22.32
N VAL A 256 9.06 2.01 -21.87
CA VAL A 256 10.01 0.99 -21.39
C VAL A 256 10.27 1.20 -19.91
N LEU A 257 10.09 0.14 -19.12
CA LEU A 257 10.50 0.13 -17.72
C LEU A 257 11.95 -0.33 -17.62
N ARG A 258 12.77 0.45 -16.90
CA ARG A 258 14.15 0.10 -16.55
C ARG A 258 14.31 0.12 -15.05
N TRP A 259 14.69 -1.01 -14.47
CA TRP A 259 14.99 -1.12 -13.05
C TRP A 259 16.21 -0.26 -12.70
N LEU A 260 16.03 0.65 -11.74
CA LEU A 260 17.10 1.51 -11.24
C LEU A 260 17.68 0.95 -9.96
N HIS A 261 16.81 0.56 -9.02
CA HIS A 261 17.21 0.10 -7.70
C HIS A 261 16.58 -1.25 -7.42
N ARG A 262 17.36 -2.11 -6.77
CA ARG A 262 16.93 -3.38 -6.19
C ARG A 262 17.33 -3.36 -4.72
N LEU A 263 16.36 -3.33 -3.83
CA LEU A 263 16.57 -3.25 -2.39
C LEU A 263 16.24 -4.62 -1.77
N GLU A 264 17.21 -5.23 -1.10
CA GLU A 264 17.10 -6.58 -0.53
C GLU A 264 17.24 -6.58 1.00
N GLU A 265 17.15 -5.40 1.62
CA GLU A 265 17.37 -5.25 3.06
C GLU A 265 16.19 -5.76 3.89
N HIS A 266 15.02 -5.98 3.27
CA HIS A 266 13.85 -6.50 3.99
C HIS A 266 14.01 -7.98 4.31
N THR A 267 13.55 -8.36 5.49
CA THR A 267 13.58 -9.74 5.97
C THR A 267 12.24 -10.46 5.78
N SER A 268 11.25 -9.79 5.19
CA SER A 268 9.88 -10.29 5.00
C SER A 268 9.23 -9.62 3.78
N ALA A 269 8.10 -10.19 3.36
CA ALA A 269 7.36 -9.76 2.17
C ALA A 269 7.06 -8.26 2.17
N VAL A 270 7.25 -7.62 1.01
CA VAL A 270 7.08 -6.16 0.87
C VAL A 270 5.79 -5.82 0.12
N LYS A 271 4.68 -5.79 0.85
CA LYS A 271 3.38 -5.36 0.31
C LYS A 271 3.17 -3.86 0.34
N ALA A 272 3.55 -3.24 1.46
CA ALA A 272 3.21 -1.85 1.74
C ALA A 272 4.20 -0.88 1.10
N LEU A 273 3.76 -0.27 -0.01
CA LEU A 273 4.51 0.70 -0.80
C LEU A 273 3.72 2.00 -0.92
N ALA A 274 4.40 3.14 -0.76
CA ALA A 274 3.80 4.44 -0.99
C ALA A 274 4.83 5.42 -1.56
N TRP A 275 4.40 6.27 -2.49
CA TRP A 275 5.21 7.39 -2.96
C TRP A 275 4.89 8.64 -2.16
N CYS A 276 5.91 9.45 -1.86
CA CYS A 276 5.69 10.75 -1.24
C CYS A 276 4.95 11.68 -2.21
N PRO A 277 3.76 12.21 -1.86
CA PRO A 277 3.02 13.07 -2.80
C PRO A 277 3.69 14.42 -3.06
N SER A 278 4.38 14.97 -2.07
CA SER A 278 5.04 16.29 -2.16
C SER A 278 6.44 16.23 -2.77
N ASN A 279 7.12 15.09 -2.66
CA ASN A 279 8.45 14.89 -3.24
C ASN A 279 8.41 13.77 -4.29
N ARG A 280 8.45 14.18 -5.56
CA ARG A 280 8.23 13.32 -6.74
C ARG A 280 9.22 12.16 -6.90
N ILE A 281 10.32 12.15 -6.15
CA ILE A 281 11.40 11.14 -6.25
C ILE A 281 11.48 10.28 -4.97
N CYS A 282 10.82 10.68 -3.89
CA CYS A 282 10.93 9.98 -2.61
C CYS A 282 9.90 8.86 -2.53
N LEU A 283 10.33 7.61 -2.71
CA LEU A 283 9.56 6.45 -2.26
C LEU A 283 9.55 6.46 -0.73
N GLN A 284 8.36 6.55 -0.13
CA GLN A 284 8.19 6.30 1.30
C GLN A 284 7.73 4.86 1.47
N LEU A 285 8.71 4.00 1.68
CA LEU A 285 8.43 2.62 2.01
C LEU A 285 7.80 2.56 3.40
N VAL A 286 6.51 2.21 3.48
CA VAL A 286 5.85 1.94 4.76
C VAL A 286 5.99 0.45 4.98
N VAL A 287 7.03 0.02 5.69
CA VAL A 287 7.22 -1.40 6.00
C VAL A 287 6.09 -1.87 6.93
N VAL A 288 5.26 -2.78 6.44
CA VAL A 288 4.41 -3.62 7.29
C VAL A 288 5.01 -5.01 7.27
N GLU A 289 5.87 -5.29 8.25
CA GLU A 289 6.42 -6.63 8.48
C GLU A 289 5.34 -7.52 9.08
N GLN A 290 5.00 -8.61 8.39
CA GLN A 290 4.32 -9.73 9.04
C GLN A 290 5.38 -10.58 9.73
N MET A 291 5.50 -10.45 11.05
CA MET A 291 6.25 -11.41 11.87
C MET A 291 5.58 -12.79 11.71
N GLY A 292 6.18 -13.66 10.90
CA GLY A 292 5.73 -15.03 10.73
C GLY A 292 5.66 -15.75 12.09
N ARG A 293 4.58 -16.49 12.33
CA ARG A 293 4.52 -17.43 13.46
C ARG A 293 5.60 -18.48 13.22
N SER A 294 6.56 -18.58 14.15
CA SER A 294 7.52 -19.67 14.17
C SER A 294 6.75 -21.01 14.21
N SER A 295 7.01 -21.86 13.22
CA SER A 295 6.62 -23.26 13.25
C SER A 295 7.25 -23.90 14.50
N SER A 296 6.42 -24.25 15.47
CA SER A 296 6.83 -25.05 16.63
C SER A 296 7.40 -26.37 16.15
N GLY A 297 8.70 -26.57 16.40
CA GLY A 297 9.38 -27.83 16.12
C GLY A 297 8.73 -28.98 16.88
N THR A 298 8.36 -30.01 16.14
CA THR A 298 7.99 -31.33 16.66
C THR A 298 9.24 -31.95 17.29
N LEU A 299 9.31 -32.01 18.62
CA LEU A 299 10.24 -32.88 19.32
C LEU A 299 9.52 -34.21 19.59
N THR A 300 9.96 -35.25 18.91
CA THR A 300 9.63 -36.65 19.21
C THR A 300 10.26 -37.06 20.55
N PRO A 301 9.55 -37.77 21.44
CA PRO A 301 10.19 -38.37 22.61
C PRO A 301 10.82 -39.70 22.22
N GLU A 302 12.14 -39.81 22.40
CA GLU A 302 12.87 -41.08 22.37
C GLU A 302 12.88 -41.68 23.79
N LEU A 303 12.65 -42.98 23.87
CA LEU A 303 12.52 -43.80 25.08
C LEU A 303 13.85 -43.96 25.82
N ALA A 304 13.83 -43.75 27.14
CA ALA A 304 14.49 -44.56 28.17
C ALA A 304 13.92 -44.21 29.55
#